data_AF-A0A969D3V5-F1
#
_entry.id   AF-A0A969D3V5-F1
#
_cell.length_a   1.000
_cell.length_b   1.000
_cell.length_c   1.000
_cell.angle_alpha   90.00
_cell.angle_beta   90.00
_cell.angle_gamma   90.00
#
_symmetry.space_group_name_H-M   'P 1'
#
loop_
_entity.id
_entity.type
_entity.pdbx_description
1 polymer ?
#
loop_
_entity_poly.entity_id
_entity_poly.type
_entity_poly.pdbx_seq_one_letter_code
_entity_poly.pdbx_strand_id
1 'polypeptide(L)'
;MRVTVVGEVAAPGTLEISPNAPLNQALLAAGGFDPRRADVSAVELVRLNPDGTVSQRTIPVAFDEGINENTNPSLRNNDVIVVNRSGRATFSDNVDGLLGPIGTILSPFRLLVDLFD
;
A
#
# COMPACT_ATOMS: atom_id res chain seq x y z
N MET A 1 7.34 14.85 18.99
CA MET A 1 5.91 14.63 18.65
C MET A 1 5.82 13.23 18.10
N ARG A 2 4.70 12.55 18.34
CA ARG A 2 4.56 11.15 17.98
C ARG A 2 3.88 11.01 16.63
N VAL A 3 4.49 10.23 15.75
CA VAL A 3 3.90 9.78 14.49
C VAL A 3 4.06 8.27 14.44
N THR A 4 3.07 7.56 13.91
CA THR A 4 3.14 6.11 13.78
C THR A 4 3.34 5.74 12.32
N VAL A 5 4.35 4.92 12.04
CA VAL A 5 4.61 4.40 10.69
C VAL A 5 4.31 2.91 10.69
N VAL A 6 3.47 2.46 9.78
CA VAL A 6 3.04 1.07 9.65
C VAL A 6 3.16 0.59 8.20
N GLY A 7 3.19 -0.73 8.03
CA GLY A 7 3.27 -1.37 6.71
C GLY A 7 4.71 -1.72 6.31
N GLU A 8 4.98 -1.69 5.00
CA GLU A 8 6.23 -2.18 4.39
C GLU A 8 7.37 -1.15 4.50
N VAL A 9 7.80 -0.86 5.73
CA VAL A 9 9.00 -0.06 6.05
C VAL A 9 10.03 -0.92 6.77
N ALA A 10 11.29 -0.47 6.82
CA ALA A 10 12.36 -1.23 7.49
C ALA A 10 12.10 -1.42 9.00
N ALA A 11 11.60 -0.38 9.69
CA ALA A 11 11.30 -0.41 11.11
C ALA A 11 9.93 0.23 11.39
N PRO A 12 8.82 -0.53 11.33
CA PRO A 12 7.50 -0.02 11.68
C PRO A 12 7.38 0.25 13.17
N GLY A 13 6.60 1.26 13.55
CA GLY A 13 6.36 1.63 14.94
C GLY A 13 6.07 3.13 15.12
N THR A 14 5.95 3.53 16.38
CA THR A 14 5.81 4.95 16.76
C THR A 14 7.19 5.59 16.85
N LEU A 15 7.34 6.74 16.18
CA LEU A 15 8.54 7.54 16.12
C LEU A 15 8.33 8.88 16.84
N GLU A 16 9.37 9.34 17.54
CA GLU A 16 9.45 10.70 18.06
C GLU A 16 10.21 11.57 17.07
N ILE A 17 9.52 12.53 16.46
CA ILE A 17 10.09 13.45 15.48
C ILE A 17 9.89 14.92 15.90
N SER A 18 10.66 15.81 15.30
CA SER A 18 10.54 17.25 15.52
C SER A 18 9.16 17.77 15.10
N PRO A 19 8.61 18.79 15.77
CA PRO A 19 7.38 19.45 15.32
C PRO A 19 7.50 19.94 13.87
N ASN A 20 6.42 19.83 13.10
CA ASN A 20 6.36 20.22 11.68
C ASN A 20 7.38 19.50 10.77
N ALA A 21 7.94 18.37 11.20
CA ALA A 21 8.80 17.55 10.36
C ALA A 21 8.04 17.09 9.09
N PRO A 22 8.69 17.09 7.92
CA PRO A 22 8.09 16.61 6.68
C PRO A 22 7.89 15.09 6.70
N LEU A 23 6.94 14.61 5.89
CA LEU A 23 6.64 13.19 5.69
C LEU A 23 7.90 12.35 5.41
N ASN A 24 8.77 12.83 4.52
CA ASN A 24 10.01 12.14 4.17
C ASN A 24 10.94 11.90 5.37
N GLN A 25 10.97 12.83 6.33
CA GLN A 25 11.79 12.67 7.54
C GLN A 25 11.30 11.51 8.40
N ALA A 26 9.98 11.32 8.53
CA ALA A 26 9.42 10.18 9.26
C ALA A 26 9.69 8.86 8.54
N LEU A 27 9.57 8.82 7.20
CA LEU A 27 9.90 7.63 6.41
C LEU A 27 11.38 7.26 6.54
N LEU A 28 12.29 8.24 6.50
CA LEU A 28 13.72 8.01 6.72
C LEU A 28 14.02 7.56 8.15
N ALA A 29 13.35 8.14 9.15
CA ALA A 29 13.48 7.73 10.55
C ALA A 29 12.94 6.30 10.79
N ALA A 30 11.98 5.84 10.00
CA ALA A 30 11.52 4.44 9.98
C ALA A 30 12.50 3.50 9.25
N GLY A 31 13.67 3.98 8.83
CA GLY A 31 14.68 3.23 8.08
C GLY A 31 14.40 3.11 6.58
N GLY A 32 13.42 3.87 6.05
CA GLY A 32 13.00 3.83 4.66
C GLY A 32 12.03 2.71 4.33
N PHE A 33 11.72 2.59 3.04
CA PHE A 33 10.83 1.55 2.49
C PHE A 33 11.50 0.17 2.49
N ASP A 34 10.71 -0.91 2.69
CA ASP A 34 11.20 -2.27 2.44
C ASP A 34 11.51 -2.42 0.93
N PRO A 35 12.77 -2.62 0.53
CA PRO A 35 13.17 -2.59 -0.88
C PRO A 35 12.62 -3.77 -1.70
N ARG A 36 12.10 -4.81 -1.05
CA ARG A 36 11.57 -6.01 -1.72
C ARG A 36 10.06 -5.97 -1.89
N ARG A 37 9.35 -5.31 -0.96
CA ARG A 37 7.90 -5.47 -0.81
C ARG A 37 7.13 -4.16 -0.81
N ALA A 38 7.75 -3.02 -0.54
CA ALA A 38 7.04 -1.77 -0.43
C ALA A 38 6.62 -1.20 -1.79
N ASP A 39 5.46 -0.57 -1.84
CA ASP A 39 5.12 0.38 -2.89
C ASP A 39 5.76 1.73 -2.57
N VAL A 40 6.82 2.07 -3.31
CA VAL A 40 7.55 3.34 -3.14
C VAL A 40 6.90 4.50 -3.88
N SER A 41 5.82 4.27 -4.65
CA SER A 41 5.20 5.32 -5.45
C SER A 41 4.36 6.28 -4.62
N ALA A 42 3.69 5.77 -3.58
CA ALA A 42 2.82 6.55 -2.72
C ALA A 42 2.68 5.94 -1.33
N VAL A 43 2.38 6.81 -0.37
CA VAL A 43 2.02 6.43 1.00
C VAL A 43 0.67 7.01 1.37
N GLU A 44 0.04 6.43 2.37
CA GLU A 44 -1.18 6.97 2.94
C GLU A 44 -0.86 7.76 4.20
N LEU A 45 -1.37 9.00 4.26
CA LEU A 45 -1.36 9.81 5.47
C LEU A 45 -2.76 9.83 6.06
N VAL A 46 -2.88 9.23 7.24
CA VAL A 46 -4.09 9.21 8.05
C VAL A 46 -3.92 10.19 9.20
N ARG A 47 -4.89 11.10 9.35
CA ARG A 47 -4.84 12.18 10.33
C ARG A 47 -6.17 12.34 11.05
N LEU A 48 -6.14 12.30 12.38
CA LEU A 48 -7.25 12.66 13.24
C LEU A 48 -7.34 14.18 13.37
N ASN A 49 -8.48 14.74 13.00
CA ASN A 49 -8.75 16.16 13.08
C ASN A 49 -9.30 16.54 14.46
N PRO A 50 -9.18 17.82 14.89
CA PRO A 50 -9.67 18.28 16.18
C PRO A 50 -11.18 18.12 16.41
N ASP A 51 -11.96 18.02 15.33
CA ASP A 51 -13.40 17.78 15.34
C ASP A 51 -13.76 16.28 15.50
N GLY A 52 -12.76 15.41 15.65
CA GLY A 52 -12.92 13.96 15.76
C GLY A 52 -13.05 13.23 14.42
N THR A 53 -13.02 13.93 13.29
CA THR A 53 -13.04 13.31 11.96
C THR A 53 -11.67 12.74 11.60
N VAL A 54 -11.63 11.76 10.70
CA VAL A 54 -10.39 11.21 10.16
C VAL A 54 -10.27 11.60 8.70
N SER A 55 -9.12 12.18 8.35
CA SER A 55 -8.74 12.46 6.96
C SER A 55 -7.70 11.44 6.49
N GLN A 56 -7.85 10.97 5.27
CA GLN A 56 -6.99 9.99 4.63
C GLN A 56 -6.56 10.58 3.28
N ARG A 57 -5.26 10.67 3.05
CA ARG A 57 -4.70 11.24 1.83
C ARG A 57 -3.61 10.33 1.28
N THR A 58 -3.68 10.02 -0.01
CA THR A 58 -2.58 9.38 -0.71
C THR A 58 -1.58 10.44 -1.15
N ILE A 59 -0.34 10.29 -0.72
CA ILE A 59 0.76 11.21 -0.97
C ILE A 59 1.77 10.50 -1.88
N PRO A 60 1.96 10.95 -3.12
CA PRO A 60 3.04 10.44 -3.96
C PRO A 60 4.38 10.78 -3.32
N VAL A 61 5.28 9.81 -3.27
CA VAL A 61 6.57 9.96 -2.58
C VAL A 61 7.57 10.61 -3.54
N ALA A 62 7.97 11.83 -3.23
CA ALA A 62 9.02 12.55 -3.91
C ALA A 62 10.09 12.95 -2.88
N PHE A 63 11.24 12.26 -2.91
CA PHE A 63 12.34 12.49 -1.96
C PHE A 63 13.22 13.70 -2.31
N ASP A 64 13.12 14.19 -3.54
CA ASP A 64 13.79 15.36 -4.08
C ASP A 64 13.09 16.68 -3.74
N GLU A 65 11.86 16.61 -3.22
CA GLU A 65 11.09 17.78 -2.83
C GLU A 65 11.28 18.15 -1.34
N GLY A 66 11.42 19.45 -1.08
CA GLY A 66 11.33 20.03 0.27
C GLY A 66 9.92 19.92 0.85
N ILE A 67 9.55 20.78 1.80
CA ILE A 67 8.19 20.76 2.36
C ILE A 67 7.20 21.17 1.26
N ASN A 68 6.26 20.28 0.94
CA ASN A 68 5.22 20.48 -0.06
C ASN A 68 3.95 19.73 0.38
N GLU A 69 2.82 20.44 0.52
CA GLU A 69 1.58 19.84 1.02
C GLU A 69 1.04 18.67 0.19
N ASN A 70 1.45 18.53 -1.07
CA ASN A 70 0.95 17.49 -1.97
C ASN A 70 1.85 16.25 -2.01
N THR A 71 3.16 16.41 -1.85
CA THR A 71 4.18 15.36 -2.07
C THR A 71 5.00 15.06 -0.80
N ASN A 72 5.15 16.04 0.08
CA ASN A 72 5.94 15.95 1.30
C ASN A 72 5.37 16.87 2.40
N PRO A 73 4.12 16.60 2.86
CA PRO A 73 3.42 17.49 3.77
C PRO A 73 4.07 17.54 5.14
N SER A 74 3.81 18.62 5.87
CA SER A 74 4.17 18.71 7.28
C SER A 74 3.31 17.76 8.13
N LEU A 75 3.98 16.96 8.97
CA LEU A 75 3.31 16.01 9.86
C LEU A 75 2.79 16.70 11.11
N ARG A 76 1.74 16.12 11.69
CA ARG A 76 1.12 16.53 12.94
C ARG A 76 1.22 15.41 13.97
N ASN A 77 1.08 15.79 15.23
CA ASN A 77 1.07 14.82 16.31
C ASN A 77 -0.09 13.82 16.14
N ASN A 78 0.20 12.54 16.34
CA ASN A 78 -0.70 11.41 16.13
C ASN A 78 -1.07 11.12 14.66
N ASP A 79 -0.34 11.69 13.69
CA ASP A 79 -0.46 11.22 12.31
C ASP A 79 -0.03 9.74 12.21
N VAL A 80 -0.67 9.03 11.30
CA VAL A 80 -0.33 7.65 10.95
C VAL A 80 0.04 7.59 9.47
N ILE A 81 1.22 7.05 9.20
CA ILE A 81 1.74 6.85 7.85
C ILE A 81 1.64 5.36 7.52
N VAL A 82 0.89 5.03 6.48
CA VAL A 82 0.71 3.66 6.01
C VAL A 82 1.48 3.48 4.71
N VAL A 83 2.39 2.52 4.71
CA VAL A 83 3.15 2.12 3.53
C VAL A 83 2.60 0.81 2.99
N ASN A 84 1.99 0.88 1.81
CA ASN A 84 1.37 -0.27 1.18
C ASN A 84 2.41 -1.20 0.55
N ARG A 85 2.01 -2.46 0.32
CA ARG A 85 2.79 -3.44 -0.43
C ARG A 85 2.67 -3.17 -1.93
N SER A 86 3.75 -3.37 -2.68
CA SER A 86 3.76 -3.22 -4.13
C SER A 86 2.81 -4.22 -4.81
N GLY A 87 1.85 -3.69 -5.58
CA GLY A 87 0.88 -4.49 -6.32
C GLY A 87 1.47 -5.36 -7.43
N ARG A 88 2.73 -5.12 -7.82
CA ARG A 88 3.46 -5.93 -8.82
C ARG A 88 3.77 -7.35 -8.35
N ALA A 89 3.81 -7.60 -7.04
CA ALA A 89 3.89 -8.96 -6.50
C ALA A 89 2.57 -9.74 -6.65
N THR A 90 1.42 -9.06 -6.83
CA THR A 90 0.11 -9.73 -6.85
C THR A 90 -0.24 -10.32 -8.24
N PHE A 91 0.48 -9.93 -9.31
CA PHE A 91 0.27 -10.48 -10.66
C PHE A 91 1.46 -11.25 -11.24
N SER A 92 2.54 -11.47 -10.48
CA SER A 92 3.67 -12.30 -10.93
C SER A 92 3.71 -13.68 -10.29
N ASP A 93 3.27 -13.83 -9.04
CA ASP A 93 3.34 -15.13 -8.34
C ASP A 93 2.19 -16.08 -8.73
N ASN A 94 1.29 -15.66 -9.63
CA ASN A 94 0.17 -16.48 -10.14
C ASN A 94 0.01 -16.46 -11.67
N VAL A 95 1.05 -16.11 -12.44
CA VAL A 95 0.99 -16.23 -13.93
C VAL A 95 1.71 -17.46 -14.47
N ASP A 96 2.44 -18.21 -13.63
CA ASP A 96 2.92 -19.57 -13.94
C ASP A 96 1.96 -20.68 -13.46
N GLY A 97 0.79 -20.31 -12.92
CA GLY A 97 -0.25 -21.26 -12.45
C GLY A 97 -1.47 -21.38 -13.35
N LEU A 98 -1.53 -20.64 -14.47
CA LEU A 98 -2.73 -20.53 -15.32
C LEU A 98 -2.50 -21.02 -16.75
N LEU A 99 -1.70 -22.08 -16.90
CA LEU A 99 -1.80 -23.02 -18.02
C LEU A 99 -1.83 -24.47 -17.48
N GLY A 100 -3.00 -24.88 -17.00
CA GLY A 100 -3.45 -26.28 -16.90
C GLY A 100 -3.88 -26.77 -15.49
N PRO A 101 -4.92 -27.62 -15.36
CA PRO A 101 -5.79 -28.17 -16.40
C PRO A 101 -7.17 -27.49 -16.36
N ILE A 102 -7.54 -26.75 -17.41
CA ILE A 102 -8.96 -26.68 -17.79
C ILE A 102 -9.26 -27.99 -18.54
N GLY A 103 -9.10 -29.09 -17.82
CA GLY A 103 -9.73 -30.35 -18.10
C GLY A 103 -10.84 -30.45 -17.09
N THR A 104 -12.08 -30.50 -17.58
CA THR A 104 -13.35 -30.66 -16.86
C THR A 104 -14.16 -29.37 -16.70
N ILE A 105 -15.43 -29.48 -17.12
CA ILE A 105 -16.57 -28.56 -16.91
C ILE A 105 -16.76 -27.48 -17.98
N LEU A 106 -17.19 -27.90 -19.18
CA LEU A 106 -18.49 -27.50 -19.76
C LEU A 106 -18.92 -28.58 -20.77
N SER A 107 -19.55 -29.66 -20.28
CA SER A 107 -20.35 -30.56 -21.12
C SER A 107 -21.78 -30.66 -20.58
N PRO A 108 -22.69 -29.80 -21.04
CA PRO A 108 -24.12 -30.08 -20.95
C PRO A 108 -24.73 -30.61 -22.25
N PHE A 109 -23.99 -30.79 -23.36
CA PHE A 109 -24.60 -31.19 -24.65
C PHE A 109 -24.50 -32.66 -25.06
N ARG A 110 -23.98 -33.55 -24.21
CA ARG A 110 -23.99 -35.00 -24.51
C ARG A 110 -25.26 -35.74 -24.07
N LEU A 111 -26.32 -35.00 -23.71
CA LEU A 111 -27.64 -35.56 -23.37
C LEU A 111 -28.67 -35.49 -24.52
N LEU A 112 -28.32 -34.98 -25.71
CA LEU A 112 -29.26 -34.90 -26.84
C LEU A 112 -29.05 -36.00 -27.92
N VAL A 113 -27.95 -36.78 -27.87
CA VAL A 113 -27.63 -37.75 -28.95
C VAL A 113 -28.15 -39.17 -28.67
N ASP A 114 -28.49 -39.53 -27.43
CA ASP A 114 -29.07 -40.85 -27.12
C ASP A 114 -30.61 -40.87 -27.15
N LEU A 115 -31.25 -39.87 -27.80
CA LEU A 115 -32.69 -39.88 -28.10
C LEU A 115 -32.99 -40.13 -29.59
N PHE A 116 -31.95 -40.42 -30.37
CA PHE A 116 -32.07 -40.90 -31.76
C PHE A 116 -31.14 -42.12 -31.96
N ASP A 117 -31.35 -43.17 -31.16
CA ASP A 117 -31.24 -44.57 -31.59
C ASP A 117 -32.16 -45.44 -30.70
#